data_AF-A0A1Y2H2X0-F1
#
_entry.id   AF-A0A1Y2H2X0-F1
#
_cell.length_a   1.000
_cell.length_b   1.000
_cell.length_c   1.000
_cell.angle_alpha   90.00
_cell.angle_beta   90.00
_cell.angle_gamma   90.00
#
_symmetry.space_group_name_H-M   'P 1'
#
loop_
_entity.id
_entity.type
_entity.pdbx_description
1 polymer ?
#
loop_
_entity_poly.entity_id
_entity_poly.type
_entity_poly.pdbx_seq_one_letter_code
_entity_poly.pdbx_strand_id
1 'polypeptide(L)'
;MSEGHPTIDSRFQVKEVIELKKISLSLTRDKYDSKNGEAGPHGNRKIPPILAEFIHTFDQDPNRAIKSFIQKRALHSDHISVAHLLFKTPELSKSQLALFLSDPANKHVYRAFLDQCQFAGVLLDEALRTLLSRLSLPDRVSVPRSGGSTDRSNRCVGYLLEEFTKRWYEANINVVVFDASIAHKLVIAMIVLNAQLHNNEGASLVKDRDEPTKDSFVENFQLLDQQRIVPRDTLHNIFLSISHQPLDIDSEKLDDHPGNSSSIPSSSRKLWPIMMSPVVLPPRLTLKVPSDSITITIPVLNPHFSIHLGGRDLKCEPSILEFGSHRSQQFRIIGSVPGKKTLTIQPKITAEKGTPEQYYDLHNLPSKHVIAIERQFMRHTFQISLLNDLGTRRRYLFGASTGVEKDEWARAL
;
A
#
# COMPACT_ATOMS: atom_id res chain seq x y z
N MET A 1 -9.75 44.60 -15.86
CA MET A 1 -10.37 44.44 -14.52
C MET A 1 -9.24 44.15 -13.55
N SER A 2 -8.89 45.16 -12.76
CA SER A 2 -7.73 45.22 -11.87
C SER A 2 -7.95 44.36 -10.62
N GLU A 3 -7.20 43.26 -10.50
CA GLU A 3 -7.12 42.48 -9.27
C GLU A 3 -6.44 43.32 -8.18
N GLY A 4 -7.05 43.37 -7.00
CA GLY A 4 -6.65 44.21 -5.87
C GLY A 4 -5.37 43.74 -5.18
N HIS A 5 -4.24 43.85 -5.87
CA HIS A 5 -2.93 43.66 -5.28
C HIS A 5 -2.51 44.94 -4.54
N PRO A 6 -1.97 44.83 -3.32
CA PRO A 6 -1.55 45.98 -2.55
C PRO A 6 -0.40 46.73 -3.26
N THR A 7 -0.53 48.06 -3.33
CA THR A 7 0.49 48.99 -3.83
C THR A 7 1.42 49.46 -2.71
N ILE A 8 2.50 50.17 -3.05
CA ILE A 8 3.44 50.73 -2.07
C ILE A 8 2.78 51.71 -1.08
N ASP A 9 1.67 52.34 -1.49
CA ASP A 9 0.87 53.25 -0.66
C ASP A 9 -0.17 52.52 0.22
N SER A 10 -0.23 51.19 0.13
CA SER A 10 -1.16 50.40 0.94
C SER A 10 -0.75 50.47 2.41
N ARG A 11 -1.70 50.87 3.26
CA ARG A 11 -1.51 50.87 4.72
C ARG A 11 -1.80 49.49 5.26
N PHE A 12 -0.80 48.87 5.89
CA PHE A 12 -0.94 47.56 6.51
C PHE A 12 -1.03 47.70 8.03
N GLN A 13 -1.95 46.96 8.64
CA GLN A 13 -1.94 46.76 10.09
C GLN A 13 -1.05 45.55 10.41
N VAL A 14 0.07 45.79 11.09
CA VAL A 14 0.95 44.71 11.55
C VAL A 14 0.28 44.04 12.74
N LYS A 15 -0.11 42.77 12.58
CA LYS A 15 -0.73 41.97 13.66
C LYS A 15 0.32 41.28 14.54
N GLU A 16 1.32 40.66 13.93
CA GLU A 16 2.37 39.91 14.61
C GLU A 16 3.69 40.04 13.81
N VAL A 17 4.83 40.10 14.50
CA VAL A 17 6.19 40.07 13.92
C VAL A 17 6.84 38.77 14.38
N ILE A 18 7.33 37.96 13.45
CA ILE A 18 7.81 36.60 13.75
C ILE A 18 9.22 36.42 13.19
N GLU A 19 10.11 35.80 13.98
CA GLU A 19 11.44 35.40 13.52
C GLU A 19 11.34 34.23 12.54
N LEU A 20 11.97 34.35 11.37
CA LEU A 20 11.98 33.33 10.31
C LEU A 20 12.39 31.93 10.81
N LYS A 21 13.34 31.84 11.75
CA LYS A 21 13.78 30.56 12.35
C LYS A 21 12.69 29.80 13.12
N LYS A 22 11.58 30.46 13.48
CA LYS A 22 10.43 29.86 14.18
C LYS A 22 9.34 29.37 13.23
N ILE A 23 9.57 29.49 11.93
CA ILE A 23 8.63 29.15 10.87
C ILE A 23 8.92 27.75 10.35
N SER A 24 7.87 26.95 10.12
CA SER A 24 7.97 25.66 9.43
C SER A 24 7.18 25.73 8.12
N LEU A 25 7.92 25.74 7.01
CA LEU A 25 7.35 25.64 5.66
C LEU A 25 6.92 24.20 5.40
N SER A 26 5.70 24.04 4.89
CA SER A 26 5.22 22.77 4.35
C SER A 26 4.75 22.99 2.92
N LEU A 27 5.55 22.47 1.99
CA LEU A 27 5.20 22.32 0.59
C LEU A 27 4.31 21.07 0.45
N THR A 28 3.19 21.04 1.17
CA THR A 28 2.35 19.84 1.34
C THR A 28 1.71 19.37 0.02
N ARG A 29 1.90 20.09 -1.10
CA ARG A 29 1.21 19.83 -2.36
C ARG A 29 2.04 19.12 -3.45
N ASP A 30 3.37 19.03 -3.34
CA ASP A 30 4.21 18.53 -4.45
C ASP A 30 4.46 17.01 -4.46
N LYS A 31 3.87 16.24 -3.53
CA LYS A 31 4.01 14.78 -3.55
C LYS A 31 3.37 14.10 -4.78
N TYR A 32 2.62 14.84 -5.60
CA TYR A 32 1.96 14.32 -6.80
C TYR A 32 2.51 14.90 -8.12
N ASP A 33 2.95 16.16 -8.16
CA ASP A 33 3.48 16.76 -9.40
C ASP A 33 4.88 16.24 -9.79
N SER A 34 5.65 15.70 -8.83
CA SER A 34 6.98 15.10 -9.13
C SER A 34 6.95 13.67 -9.68
N LYS A 35 5.78 13.13 -10.10
CA LYS A 35 5.65 11.80 -10.71
C LYS A 35 5.44 11.78 -12.23
N ASN A 36 5.40 12.94 -12.90
CA ASN A 36 5.12 13.04 -14.34
C ASN A 36 6.37 13.15 -15.23
N GLY A 37 7.49 12.54 -14.84
CA GLY A 37 8.67 12.40 -15.71
C GLY A 37 9.36 11.07 -15.48
N GLU A 38 9.17 10.15 -16.43
CA GLU A 38 9.96 8.93 -16.65
C GLU A 38 9.99 7.90 -15.51
N ALA A 39 8.96 7.04 -15.49
CA ALA A 39 9.00 5.78 -14.76
C ALA A 39 9.69 4.70 -15.60
N GLY A 40 10.99 4.52 -15.39
CA GLY A 40 11.61 3.18 -15.47
C GLY A 40 11.31 2.36 -14.20
N PRO A 41 11.60 1.05 -14.16
CA PRO A 41 11.17 0.13 -13.10
C PRO A 41 11.77 0.37 -11.70
N HIS A 42 12.65 1.36 -11.54
CA HIS A 42 13.12 1.83 -10.25
C HIS A 42 12.97 3.34 -10.22
N GLY A 43 11.81 3.80 -9.75
CA GLY A 43 11.58 5.23 -9.55
C GLY A 43 12.53 5.74 -8.48
N ASN A 44 13.64 6.33 -8.90
CA ASN A 44 14.58 7.10 -8.08
C ASN A 44 13.81 8.26 -7.42
N ARG A 45 13.11 7.97 -6.31
CA ARG A 45 13.11 8.90 -5.18
C ARG A 45 14.59 9.20 -4.96
N LYS A 46 15.02 10.45 -5.08
CA LYS A 46 16.32 10.83 -4.53
C LYS A 46 16.21 10.56 -3.03
N ILE A 47 16.56 9.34 -2.63
CA ILE A 47 16.61 8.92 -1.25
C ILE A 47 17.54 9.95 -0.59
N PRO A 48 17.06 10.71 0.41
CA PRO A 48 17.91 11.66 1.09
C PRO A 48 19.23 10.98 1.46
N PRO A 49 20.40 11.60 1.30
CA PRO A 49 21.68 10.92 1.48
C PRO A 49 21.79 10.25 2.86
N ILE A 50 21.19 10.87 3.88
CA ILE A 50 21.10 10.30 5.23
C ILE A 50 20.24 9.03 5.32
N LEU A 51 19.17 8.93 4.52
CA LEU A 51 18.31 7.75 4.44
C LEU A 51 18.95 6.65 3.57
N ALA A 52 19.70 7.02 2.53
CA ALA A 52 20.44 6.06 1.71
C ALA A 52 21.54 5.37 2.53
N GLU A 53 22.28 6.14 3.32
CA GLU A 53 23.26 5.61 4.27
C GLU A 53 22.60 4.72 5.34
N PHE A 54 21.42 5.11 5.83
CA PHE A 54 20.64 4.30 6.75
C PHE A 54 20.24 2.95 6.12
N ILE A 55 19.66 2.94 4.92
CA ILE A 55 19.24 1.70 4.24
C ILE A 55 20.42 0.74 4.06
N HIS A 56 21.55 1.25 3.54
CA HIS A 56 22.75 0.45 3.34
C HIS A 56 23.31 -0.10 4.66
N THR A 57 23.36 0.73 5.71
CA THR A 57 23.85 0.28 7.02
C THR A 57 22.87 -0.68 7.68
N PHE A 58 21.57 -0.51 7.46
CA PHE A 58 20.53 -1.37 8.04
C PHE A 58 20.59 -2.78 7.47
N ASP A 59 20.86 -2.92 6.17
CA ASP A 59 21.05 -4.22 5.53
C ASP A 59 22.20 -5.01 6.17
N GLN A 60 23.30 -4.32 6.52
CA GLN A 60 24.47 -4.94 7.19
C GLN A 60 24.27 -5.17 8.69
N ASP A 61 23.81 -4.14 9.42
CA ASP A 61 23.61 -4.16 10.87
C ASP A 61 22.49 -3.18 11.27
N PRO A 62 21.26 -3.68 11.46
CA PRO A 62 20.09 -2.89 11.84
C PRO A 62 20.28 -2.09 13.13
N ASN A 63 20.93 -2.71 14.14
CA ASN A 63 21.13 -2.10 15.44
C ASN A 63 22.10 -0.92 15.34
N ARG A 64 23.17 -1.08 14.57
CA ARG A 64 24.12 0.01 14.29
C ARG A 64 23.48 1.11 13.46
N ALA A 65 22.68 0.77 12.45
CA ALA A 65 21.98 1.75 11.61
C ALA A 65 21.06 2.65 12.43
N ILE A 66 20.23 2.06 13.30
CA ILE A 66 19.31 2.80 14.17
C ILE A 66 20.10 3.69 15.15
N LYS A 67 21.14 3.15 15.80
CA LYS A 67 22.00 3.94 16.73
C LYS A 67 22.65 5.14 16.04
N SER A 68 23.21 4.95 14.85
CA SER A 68 23.82 6.02 14.04
C SER A 68 22.78 7.08 13.65
N PHE A 69 21.59 6.64 13.25
CA PHE A 69 20.52 7.54 12.82
C PHE A 69 19.96 8.40 13.98
N ILE A 70 19.88 7.84 15.19
CA ILE A 70 19.55 8.57 16.43
C ILE A 70 20.66 9.56 16.79
N GLN A 71 21.94 9.15 16.74
CA GLN A 71 23.09 10.01 17.07
C GLN A 71 23.19 11.24 16.16
N LYS A 72 22.82 11.10 14.88
CA LYS A 72 22.73 12.21 13.93
C LYS A 72 21.52 13.14 14.17
N ARG A 73 20.77 12.95 15.26
CA ARG A 73 19.53 13.69 15.63
C ARG A 73 18.44 13.65 14.55
N ALA A 74 18.47 12.64 13.67
CA ALA A 74 17.48 12.46 12.61
C ALA A 74 16.25 11.64 13.09
N LEU A 75 16.31 11.07 14.29
CA LEU A 75 15.25 10.26 14.89
C LEU A 75 15.27 10.34 16.42
N HIS A 76 14.10 10.33 17.04
CA HIS A 76 13.98 10.16 18.48
C HIS A 76 14.30 8.70 18.88
N SER A 77 14.86 8.50 20.07
CA SER A 77 15.32 7.19 20.55
C SER A 77 14.19 6.26 21.04
N ASP A 78 12.93 6.64 20.86
CA ASP A 78 11.78 5.84 21.29
C ASP A 78 11.36 4.80 20.24
N HIS A 79 10.79 3.69 20.71
CA HIS A 79 10.42 2.55 19.87
C HIS A 79 9.32 2.89 18.84
N ILE A 80 8.48 3.89 19.11
CA ILE A 80 7.41 4.32 18.18
C ILE A 80 8.04 5.06 16.99
N SER A 81 8.96 5.98 17.24
CA SER A 81 9.71 6.68 16.19
C SER A 81 10.51 5.71 15.32
N VAL A 82 11.19 4.73 15.93
CA VAL A 82 11.90 3.67 15.19
C VAL A 82 10.92 2.88 14.31
N ALA A 83 9.80 2.41 14.86
CA ALA A 83 8.80 1.68 14.09
C ALA A 83 8.23 2.50 12.92
N HIS A 84 7.96 3.80 13.14
CA HIS A 84 7.52 4.72 12.07
C HIS A 84 8.55 4.87 10.96
N LEU A 85 9.84 4.96 11.30
CA LEU A 85 10.92 5.04 10.32
C LEU A 85 10.97 3.76 9.48
N LEU A 86 10.97 2.60 10.12
CA LEU A 86 11.00 1.30 9.45
C LEU A 86 9.78 1.12 8.53
N PHE A 87 8.58 1.46 9.01
CA PHE A 87 7.34 1.33 8.23
C PHE A 87 7.28 2.30 7.02
N LYS A 88 7.89 3.48 7.14
CA LYS A 88 7.90 4.51 6.07
C LYS A 88 9.02 4.35 5.05
N THR A 89 9.93 3.40 5.25
CA THR A 89 11.09 3.17 4.38
C THR A 89 10.90 1.85 3.63
N PRO A 90 10.11 1.82 2.53
CA PRO A 90 9.87 0.60 1.75
C PRO A 90 11.12 0.07 1.06
N GLU A 91 12.18 0.86 0.97
CA GLU A 91 13.46 0.49 0.36
C GLU A 91 14.34 -0.40 1.27
N LEU A 92 13.89 -0.71 2.50
CA LEU A 92 14.58 -1.66 3.37
C LEU A 92 14.39 -3.09 2.88
N SER A 93 15.44 -3.90 2.98
CA SER A 93 15.38 -5.35 2.78
C SER A 93 14.30 -5.95 3.69
N LYS A 94 13.26 -6.54 3.08
CA LYS A 94 12.12 -7.11 3.79
C LYS A 94 12.56 -8.25 4.71
N SER A 95 13.56 -9.02 4.27
CA SER A 95 14.15 -10.13 5.01
C SER A 95 14.91 -9.65 6.25
N GLN A 96 15.76 -8.62 6.08
CA GLN A 96 16.52 -8.05 7.19
C GLN A 96 15.60 -7.35 8.21
N LEU A 97 14.55 -6.68 7.72
CA LEU A 97 13.53 -6.09 8.56
C LEU A 97 12.78 -7.15 9.38
N ALA A 98 12.38 -8.26 8.77
CA ALA A 98 11.72 -9.36 9.47
C ALA A 98 12.63 -9.98 10.54
N LEU A 99 13.92 -10.20 10.23
CA LEU A 99 14.90 -10.69 11.19
C LEU A 99 15.03 -9.74 12.39
N PHE A 100 15.18 -8.44 12.14
CA PHE A 100 15.28 -7.41 13.18
C PHE A 100 14.03 -7.37 14.09
N LEU A 101 12.84 -7.41 13.50
CA LEU A 101 11.57 -7.38 14.23
C LEU A 101 11.28 -8.69 14.98
N SER A 102 11.87 -9.81 14.54
CA SER A 102 11.73 -11.11 15.21
C SER A 102 12.58 -11.27 16.47
N ASP A 103 13.53 -10.37 16.72
CA ASP A 103 14.34 -10.37 17.93
C ASP A 103 13.49 -9.96 19.14
N PRO A 104 13.42 -10.79 20.21
CA PRO A 104 12.72 -10.45 21.44
C PRO A 104 13.13 -9.11 22.07
N ALA A 105 14.37 -8.66 21.88
CA ALA A 105 14.84 -7.35 22.33
C ALA A 105 14.09 -6.19 21.65
N ASN A 106 13.59 -6.40 20.44
CA ASN A 106 12.89 -5.42 19.62
C ASN A 106 11.35 -5.55 19.69
N LYS A 107 10.82 -6.34 20.64
CA LYS A 107 9.38 -6.59 20.79
C LYS A 107 8.52 -5.31 20.80
N HIS A 108 8.95 -4.27 21.50
CA HIS A 108 8.22 -3.00 21.56
C HIS A 108 8.21 -2.25 20.23
N VAL A 109 9.28 -2.37 19.44
CA VAL A 109 9.37 -1.81 18.09
C VAL A 109 8.43 -2.59 17.16
N TYR A 110 8.40 -3.92 17.25
CA TYR A 110 7.51 -4.73 16.41
C TYR A 110 6.03 -4.49 16.71
N ARG A 111 5.65 -4.35 17.99
CA ARG A 111 4.27 -3.96 18.35
C ARG A 111 3.88 -2.61 17.75
N ALA A 112 4.74 -1.59 17.90
CA ALA A 112 4.49 -0.28 17.31
C ALA A 112 4.50 -0.30 15.77
N PHE A 113 5.21 -1.24 15.14
CA PHE A 113 5.19 -1.48 13.70
C PHE A 113 3.85 -2.07 13.26
N LEU A 114 3.35 -3.08 13.97
CA LEU A 114 2.03 -3.68 13.73
C LEU A 114 0.89 -2.66 13.90
N ASP A 115 1.04 -1.68 14.80
CA ASP A 115 0.07 -0.60 14.98
C ASP A 115 -0.12 0.26 13.73
N GLN A 116 0.92 0.36 12.88
CA GLN A 116 0.82 1.10 11.63
C GLN A 116 -0.06 0.42 10.59
N CYS A 117 -0.28 -0.89 10.72
CA CYS A 117 -1.11 -1.68 9.81
C CYS A 117 -2.62 -1.49 10.03
N GLN A 118 -3.05 -0.87 11.15
CA GLN A 118 -4.45 -0.49 11.42
C GLN A 118 -5.45 -1.66 11.26
N PHE A 119 -5.27 -2.74 12.03
CA PHE A 119 -6.07 -3.97 11.91
C PHE A 119 -7.54 -3.89 12.36
N ALA A 120 -7.98 -2.80 12.96
CA ALA A 120 -9.34 -2.68 13.48
C ALA A 120 -10.38 -2.78 12.36
N GLY A 121 -11.25 -3.79 12.43
CA GLY A 121 -12.29 -4.05 11.41
C GLY A 121 -11.77 -4.69 10.12
N VAL A 122 -10.50 -5.10 10.07
CA VAL A 122 -9.89 -5.75 8.90
C VAL A 122 -9.98 -7.27 9.05
N LEU A 123 -10.35 -7.98 7.99
CA LEU A 123 -10.41 -9.45 7.99
C LEU A 123 -9.02 -10.06 8.20
N LEU A 124 -8.96 -11.25 8.80
CA LEU A 124 -7.69 -11.88 9.19
C LEU A 124 -6.75 -12.12 7.99
N ASP A 125 -7.29 -12.53 6.85
CA ASP A 125 -6.55 -12.77 5.62
C ASP A 125 -6.06 -11.49 4.95
N GLU A 126 -6.85 -10.42 4.95
CA GLU A 126 -6.44 -9.09 4.47
C GLU A 126 -5.36 -8.48 5.37
N ALA A 127 -5.49 -8.62 6.69
CA ALA A 127 -4.49 -8.18 7.66
C ALA A 127 -3.17 -8.93 7.50
N LEU A 128 -3.23 -10.25 7.27
CA LEU A 128 -2.04 -11.06 7.02
C LEU A 128 -1.35 -10.64 5.71
N ARG A 129 -2.09 -10.42 4.62
CA ARG A 129 -1.51 -9.89 3.37
C ARG A 129 -0.87 -8.52 3.55
N THR A 130 -1.50 -7.65 4.35
CA THR A 130 -0.94 -6.33 4.67
C THR A 130 0.41 -6.47 5.36
N LEU A 131 0.54 -7.39 6.33
CA LEU A 131 1.82 -7.67 6.99
C LEU A 131 2.87 -8.21 6.00
N LEU A 132 2.51 -9.24 5.23
CA LEU A 132 3.41 -9.93 4.30
C LEU A 132 3.86 -9.02 3.14
N SER A 133 3.06 -8.04 2.75
CA SER A 133 3.49 -7.02 1.77
C SER A 133 4.69 -6.18 2.25
N ARG A 134 4.92 -6.13 3.58
CA ARG A 134 5.98 -5.32 4.23
C ARG A 134 7.13 -6.15 4.75
N LEU A 135 6.91 -7.43 5.03
CA LEU A 135 7.89 -8.33 5.64
C LEU A 135 7.96 -9.62 4.83
N SER A 136 9.18 -10.05 4.53
CA SER A 136 9.40 -11.38 4.00
C SER A 136 9.59 -12.31 5.17
N LEU A 137 8.88 -13.44 5.19
CA LEU A 137 9.18 -14.48 6.17
C LEU A 137 10.56 -15.08 5.82
N PRO A 138 11.52 -15.13 6.75
CA PRO A 138 12.81 -15.77 6.53
C PRO A 138 12.63 -17.24 6.13
N ASP A 139 13.53 -17.74 5.28
CA ASP A 139 13.45 -19.02 4.57
C ASP A 139 12.92 -20.19 5.43
N ARG A 140 11.96 -20.91 4.83
CA ARG A 140 11.30 -22.17 5.24
C ARG A 140 10.41 -22.11 6.49
N VAL A 141 9.09 -22.06 6.29
CA VAL A 141 8.12 -22.70 7.19
C VAL A 141 8.36 -24.21 7.14
N SER A 142 9.38 -24.69 7.86
CA SER A 142 9.56 -26.11 8.05
C SER A 142 8.79 -26.47 9.32
N VAL A 143 7.57 -26.97 9.13
CA VAL A 143 6.77 -27.58 10.20
C VAL A 143 7.70 -28.53 10.96
N PRO A 144 7.81 -28.44 12.31
CA PRO A 144 8.72 -29.28 13.06
C PRO A 144 8.41 -30.74 12.78
N ARG A 145 9.30 -31.45 12.07
CA ARG A 145 9.29 -32.92 12.12
C ARG A 145 9.65 -33.28 13.56
N SER A 146 8.78 -34.07 14.18
CA SER A 146 9.03 -34.68 15.48
C SER A 146 10.49 -35.13 15.57
N GLY A 147 11.29 -34.44 16.38
CA GLY A 147 12.67 -34.81 16.72
C GLY A 147 13.84 -34.07 16.05
N GLY A 148 13.63 -33.08 15.18
CA GLY A 148 14.73 -32.29 14.57
C GLY A 148 14.93 -30.91 15.23
N SER A 149 16.18 -30.45 15.40
CA SER A 149 16.47 -29.17 16.07
C SER A 149 15.74 -27.99 15.40
N THR A 150 14.95 -27.25 16.18
CA THR A 150 14.25 -26.04 15.73
C THR A 150 15.29 -24.99 15.31
N ASP A 151 15.47 -24.83 14.00
CA ASP A 151 16.35 -23.82 13.44
C ASP A 151 15.89 -22.41 13.87
N ARG A 152 16.82 -21.46 14.02
CA ARG A 152 16.51 -20.08 14.43
C ARG A 152 15.47 -19.44 13.50
N SER A 153 15.50 -19.74 12.20
CA SER A 153 14.54 -19.24 11.20
C SER A 153 13.08 -19.59 11.53
N ASN A 154 12.80 -20.85 11.88
CA ASN A 154 11.46 -21.30 12.27
C ASN A 154 10.92 -20.59 13.52
N ARG A 155 11.81 -20.25 14.48
CA ARG A 155 11.42 -19.49 15.67
C ARG A 155 11.09 -18.04 15.34
N CYS A 156 11.81 -17.42 14.41
CA CYS A 156 11.54 -16.05 13.96
C CYS A 156 10.16 -15.95 13.32
N VAL A 157 9.83 -16.85 12.39
CA VAL A 157 8.51 -16.87 11.72
C VAL A 157 7.39 -17.12 12.72
N GLY A 158 7.54 -18.11 13.61
CA GLY A 158 6.55 -18.40 14.65
C GLY A 158 6.27 -17.19 15.54
N TYR A 159 7.32 -16.51 16.01
CA TYR A 159 7.19 -15.30 16.82
C TYR A 159 6.50 -14.15 16.06
N LEU A 160 6.90 -13.89 14.82
CA LEU A 160 6.31 -12.83 13.99
C LEU A 160 4.80 -13.04 13.81
N LEU A 161 4.38 -14.26 13.48
CA LEU A 161 2.98 -14.62 13.27
C LEU A 161 2.19 -14.63 14.58
N GLU A 162 2.77 -15.08 15.68
CA GLU A 162 2.12 -15.10 16.99
C GLU A 162 1.82 -13.68 17.48
N GLU A 163 2.81 -12.77 17.42
CA GLU A 163 2.62 -11.39 17.86
C GLU A 163 1.69 -10.61 16.91
N PHE A 164 1.76 -10.87 15.60
CA PHE A 164 0.78 -10.38 14.63
C PHE A 164 -0.65 -10.80 15.02
N THR A 165 -0.84 -12.09 15.30
CA THR A 165 -2.16 -12.64 15.64
C THR A 165 -2.69 -12.00 16.91
N LYS A 166 -1.85 -11.90 17.96
CA LYS A 166 -2.24 -11.22 19.21
C LYS A 166 -2.69 -9.81 18.95
N ARG A 167 -1.95 -9.06 18.13
CA ARG A 167 -2.28 -7.65 17.84
C ARG A 167 -3.54 -7.49 17.01
N TRP A 168 -3.74 -8.36 16.01
CA TRP A 168 -4.98 -8.40 15.25
C TRP A 168 -6.19 -8.75 16.14
N TYR A 169 -6.04 -9.73 17.04
CA TYR A 169 -7.10 -10.12 17.97
C TYR A 169 -7.44 -8.99 18.94
N GLU A 170 -6.45 -8.33 19.55
CA GLU A 170 -6.67 -7.17 20.42
C GLU A 170 -7.46 -6.05 19.72
N ALA A 171 -7.21 -5.83 18.42
CA ALA A 171 -7.93 -4.84 17.63
C ALA A 171 -9.37 -5.25 17.25
N ASN A 172 -9.69 -6.55 17.31
CA ASN A 172 -10.95 -7.14 16.82
C ASN A 172 -11.71 -7.98 17.85
N ILE A 173 -11.30 -7.97 19.14
CA ILE A 173 -11.87 -8.79 20.22
C ILE A 173 -13.38 -8.60 20.40
N ASN A 174 -13.90 -7.42 20.05
CA ASN A 174 -15.33 -7.12 20.14
C ASN A 174 -16.16 -7.60 18.93
N VAL A 175 -15.49 -8.15 17.90
CA VAL A 175 -16.11 -8.56 16.62
C VAL A 175 -15.99 -10.06 16.42
N VAL A 176 -14.88 -10.66 16.83
CA VAL A 176 -14.61 -12.10 16.63
C VAL A 176 -15.09 -12.94 17.81
N VAL A 177 -15.57 -14.15 17.52
CA VAL A 177 -16.12 -15.08 18.53
C VAL A 177 -15.08 -16.05 19.11
N PHE A 178 -13.88 -16.08 18.55
CA PHE A 178 -12.80 -16.99 18.92
C PHE A 178 -11.61 -16.22 19.48
N ASP A 179 -10.81 -16.86 20.34
CA ASP A 179 -9.68 -16.23 21.02
C ASP A 179 -8.42 -16.11 20.13
N ALA A 180 -7.38 -15.47 20.67
CA ALA A 180 -6.08 -15.33 20.00
C ALA A 180 -5.40 -16.67 19.65
N SER A 181 -5.66 -17.74 20.41
CA SER A 181 -5.08 -19.07 20.18
C SER A 181 -5.67 -19.73 18.93
N ILE A 182 -6.99 -19.69 18.80
CA ILE A 182 -7.70 -20.16 17.61
C ILE A 182 -7.37 -19.29 16.40
N ALA A 183 -7.29 -17.96 16.58
CA ALA A 183 -6.85 -17.05 15.52
C ALA A 183 -5.45 -17.41 15.02
N HIS A 184 -4.52 -17.77 15.91
CA HIS A 184 -3.15 -18.13 15.52
C HIS A 184 -3.11 -19.44 14.72
N LYS A 185 -3.87 -20.45 15.15
CA LYS A 185 -4.04 -21.70 14.39
C LYS A 185 -4.61 -21.42 13.00
N LEU A 186 -5.55 -20.48 12.88
CA LEU A 186 -6.15 -20.08 11.62
C LEU A 186 -5.13 -19.40 10.68
N VAL A 187 -4.29 -18.50 11.21
CA VAL A 187 -3.17 -17.90 10.44
C VAL A 187 -2.22 -18.98 9.90
N ILE A 188 -1.87 -19.98 10.72
CA ILE A 188 -1.02 -21.09 10.26
C ILE A 188 -1.74 -21.92 9.18
N ALA A 189 -3.01 -22.24 9.38
CA ALA A 189 -3.82 -22.96 8.40
C ALA A 189 -3.91 -22.21 7.06
N MET A 190 -3.98 -20.88 7.09
CA MET A 190 -3.98 -20.01 5.90
C MET A 190 -2.64 -20.07 5.15
N ILE A 191 -1.51 -20.06 5.85
CA ILE A 191 -0.18 -20.20 5.25
C ILE A 191 -0.03 -21.59 4.61
N VAL A 192 -0.48 -22.65 5.31
CA VAL A 192 -0.45 -24.02 4.77
C VAL A 192 -1.37 -24.14 3.55
N LEU A 193 -2.58 -23.59 3.61
CA LEU A 193 -3.50 -23.56 2.48
C LEU A 193 -2.89 -22.83 1.27
N ASN A 194 -2.25 -21.69 1.49
CA ASN A 194 -1.56 -20.95 0.43
C ASN A 194 -0.48 -21.81 -0.23
N ALA A 195 0.33 -22.52 0.58
CA ALA A 195 1.34 -23.42 0.05
C ALA A 195 0.73 -24.57 -0.75
N GLN A 196 -0.41 -25.12 -0.32
CA GLN A 196 -1.10 -26.20 -1.04
C GLN A 196 -1.75 -25.75 -2.35
N LEU A 197 -2.29 -24.52 -2.41
CA LEU A 197 -2.97 -24.00 -3.60
C LEU A 197 -2.02 -23.40 -4.63
N HIS A 198 -0.92 -22.77 -4.18
CA HIS A 198 -0.10 -21.90 -5.04
C HIS A 198 1.38 -22.30 -5.17
N ASN A 199 1.95 -23.10 -4.26
CA ASN A 199 3.40 -23.40 -4.24
C ASN A 199 3.72 -24.84 -4.71
N ASN A 200 3.92 -25.05 -6.01
CA ASN A 200 4.21 -26.36 -6.60
C ASN A 200 5.70 -26.83 -6.56
N GLU A 201 6.62 -26.13 -5.91
CA GLU A 201 8.07 -26.49 -5.94
C GLU A 201 8.67 -26.83 -4.56
N GLY A 202 7.93 -26.64 -3.46
CA GLY A 202 8.42 -26.92 -2.09
C GLY A 202 7.71 -28.06 -1.35
N ALA A 203 6.51 -28.45 -1.81
CA ALA A 203 5.72 -29.53 -1.23
C ALA A 203 5.92 -30.87 -1.95
N SER A 204 7.14 -31.16 -2.41
CA SER A 204 7.55 -32.49 -2.91
C SER A 204 7.59 -33.57 -1.81
N LEU A 205 6.80 -33.40 -0.75
CA LEU A 205 6.56 -34.36 0.33
C LEU A 205 5.09 -34.81 0.40
N VAL A 206 4.20 -34.24 -0.43
CA VAL A 206 2.79 -34.65 -0.51
C VAL A 206 2.34 -34.64 -1.98
N LYS A 207 2.99 -35.46 -2.81
CA LYS A 207 2.54 -35.70 -4.20
C LYS A 207 1.23 -36.53 -4.26
N ASP A 208 0.73 -37.00 -3.12
CA ASP A 208 -0.42 -37.92 -2.99
C ASP A 208 -1.65 -37.31 -2.29
N ARG A 209 -1.74 -35.97 -2.12
CA ARG A 209 -3.01 -35.36 -1.68
C ARG A 209 -3.64 -34.59 -2.82
N ASP A 210 -4.91 -34.89 -3.04
CA ASP A 210 -5.79 -34.07 -3.87
C ASP A 210 -5.69 -32.60 -3.47
N GLU A 211 -5.77 -31.72 -4.46
CA GLU A 211 -5.85 -30.26 -4.26
C GLU A 211 -6.92 -29.96 -3.20
N PRO A 212 -6.61 -29.16 -2.15
CA PRO A 212 -7.53 -28.99 -1.05
C PRO A 212 -8.82 -28.34 -1.54
N THR A 213 -9.94 -29.02 -1.37
CA THR A 213 -11.26 -28.46 -1.64
C THR A 213 -11.72 -27.57 -0.49
N LYS A 214 -12.71 -26.70 -0.78
CA LYS A 214 -13.33 -25.82 0.22
C LYS A 214 -13.82 -26.60 1.45
N ASP A 215 -14.46 -27.75 1.25
CA ASP A 215 -14.96 -28.60 2.33
C ASP A 215 -13.82 -29.33 3.06
N SER A 216 -12.80 -29.80 2.34
CA SER A 216 -11.62 -30.42 2.96
C SER A 216 -10.87 -29.44 3.87
N PHE A 217 -10.73 -28.17 3.47
CA PHE A 217 -10.12 -27.15 4.33
C PHE A 217 -10.90 -26.94 5.63
N VAL A 218 -12.24 -26.87 5.55
CA VAL A 218 -13.11 -26.75 6.73
C VAL A 218 -12.96 -27.95 7.65
N GLU A 219 -13.03 -29.17 7.10
CA GLU A 219 -12.91 -30.40 7.88
C GLU A 219 -11.54 -30.50 8.55
N ASN A 220 -10.46 -30.20 7.82
CA ASN A 220 -9.11 -30.21 8.34
C ASN A 220 -8.92 -29.18 9.46
N PHE A 221 -9.49 -27.97 9.33
CA PHE A 221 -9.41 -26.95 10.38
C PHE A 221 -10.24 -27.33 11.61
N GLN A 222 -11.39 -27.98 11.44
CA GLN A 222 -12.23 -28.45 12.56
C GLN A 222 -11.54 -29.53 13.41
N LEU A 223 -10.52 -30.23 12.88
CA LEU A 223 -9.67 -31.10 13.70
C LEU A 223 -8.82 -30.31 14.71
N LEU A 224 -8.47 -29.05 14.39
CA LEU A 224 -7.70 -28.13 15.23
C LEU A 224 -8.59 -27.27 16.14
N ASP A 225 -9.84 -27.07 15.74
CA ASP A 225 -10.93 -26.37 16.44
C ASP A 225 -12.07 -27.34 16.78
N GLN A 226 -11.82 -28.22 17.76
CA GLN A 226 -12.75 -29.29 18.15
C GLN A 226 -14.12 -28.77 18.61
N GLN A 227 -14.16 -27.55 19.16
CA GLN A 227 -15.40 -26.91 19.60
C GLN A 227 -16.13 -26.19 18.46
N ARG A 228 -15.55 -26.15 17.25
CA ARG A 228 -16.08 -25.48 16.06
C ARG A 228 -16.46 -24.03 16.34
N ILE A 229 -15.59 -23.33 17.07
CA ILE A 229 -15.76 -21.94 17.48
C ILE A 229 -15.73 -21.03 16.26
N VAL A 230 -14.88 -21.32 15.27
CA VAL A 230 -14.82 -20.55 14.02
C VAL A 230 -15.99 -20.92 13.11
N PRO A 231 -16.84 -19.96 12.72
CA PRO A 231 -17.97 -20.24 11.83
C PRO A 231 -17.53 -20.81 10.48
N ARG A 232 -18.29 -21.78 9.95
CA ARG A 232 -18.01 -22.41 8.66
C ARG A 232 -17.91 -21.39 7.52
N ASP A 233 -18.76 -20.36 7.53
CA ASP A 233 -18.75 -19.30 6.52
C ASP A 233 -17.46 -18.47 6.56
N THR A 234 -16.88 -18.25 7.74
CA THR A 234 -15.57 -17.60 7.89
C THR A 234 -14.47 -18.43 7.23
N LEU A 235 -14.45 -19.75 7.49
CA LEU A 235 -13.47 -20.67 6.88
C LEU A 235 -13.65 -20.76 5.36
N HIS A 236 -14.89 -20.78 4.89
CA HIS A 236 -15.24 -20.72 3.47
C HIS A 236 -14.73 -19.44 2.80
N ASN A 237 -14.95 -18.29 3.42
CA ASN A 237 -14.51 -17.00 2.90
C ASN A 237 -12.99 -16.90 2.86
N ILE A 238 -12.31 -17.41 3.88
CA ILE A 238 -10.84 -17.49 3.93
C ILE A 238 -10.31 -18.39 2.80
N PHE A 239 -10.92 -19.57 2.59
CA PHE A 239 -10.53 -20.46 1.49
C PHE A 239 -10.65 -19.76 0.14
N LEU A 240 -11.82 -19.16 -0.14
CA LEU A 240 -12.05 -18.43 -1.38
C LEU A 240 -11.04 -17.29 -1.53
N SER A 241 -10.86 -16.48 -0.48
CA SER A 241 -9.91 -15.37 -0.46
C SER A 241 -8.49 -15.82 -0.82
N ILE A 242 -7.96 -16.87 -0.17
CA ILE A 242 -6.61 -17.37 -0.43
C ILE A 242 -6.52 -18.01 -1.82
N SER A 243 -7.54 -18.74 -2.27
CA SER A 243 -7.57 -19.32 -3.61
C SER A 243 -7.55 -18.26 -4.72
N HIS A 244 -8.21 -17.12 -4.50
CA HIS A 244 -8.27 -16.02 -5.46
C HIS A 244 -7.04 -15.10 -5.39
N GLN A 245 -6.51 -14.86 -4.18
CA GLN A 245 -5.37 -13.97 -3.95
C GLN A 245 -4.34 -14.66 -3.05
N PRO A 246 -3.19 -15.08 -3.61
CA PRO A 246 -2.13 -15.72 -2.85
C PRO A 246 -1.53 -14.77 -1.81
N LEU A 247 -0.94 -15.35 -0.78
CA LEU A 247 -0.11 -14.66 0.20
C LEU A 247 1.29 -14.44 -0.39
N ASP A 248 1.83 -13.23 -0.23
CA ASP A 248 3.20 -12.85 -0.63
C ASP A 248 4.22 -13.46 0.36
N ILE A 249 4.48 -14.75 0.22
CA ILE A 249 5.39 -15.52 1.08
C ILE A 249 6.79 -15.65 0.44
N ASP A 250 6.92 -15.30 -0.84
CA ASP A 250 8.18 -15.45 -1.58
C ASP A 250 9.26 -14.54 -1.00
N SER A 251 10.37 -15.18 -0.62
CA SER A 251 11.61 -14.48 -0.31
C SER A 251 12.07 -13.72 -1.55
N GLU A 252 12.56 -12.49 -1.35
CA GLU A 252 13.25 -11.74 -2.41
C GLU A 252 14.36 -12.64 -2.97
N LYS A 253 14.10 -13.27 -4.12
CA LYS A 253 15.15 -13.87 -4.92
C LYS A 253 16.05 -12.72 -5.32
N LEU A 254 17.27 -12.75 -4.79
CA LEU A 254 18.37 -11.92 -5.25
C LEU A 254 18.71 -12.40 -6.67
N ASP A 255 17.88 -12.05 -7.65
CA ASP A 255 18.09 -12.37 -9.06
C ASP A 255 19.10 -11.37 -9.65
N ASP A 256 20.37 -11.57 -9.30
CA ASP A 256 21.48 -10.98 -10.03
C ASP A 256 22.08 -12.07 -10.92
N HIS A 257 21.53 -12.24 -12.13
CA HIS A 257 22.23 -12.67 -13.36
C HIS A 257 21.25 -12.85 -14.54
N PRO A 258 21.48 -12.19 -15.70
CA PRO A 258 20.66 -12.39 -16.89
C PRO A 258 21.22 -13.58 -17.69
N GLY A 259 20.49 -14.70 -17.72
CA GLY A 259 20.74 -15.76 -18.71
C GLY A 259 20.50 -17.18 -18.24
N ASN A 260 19.23 -17.60 -18.19
CA ASN A 260 18.73 -18.76 -18.97
C ASN A 260 17.30 -19.08 -18.55
N SER A 261 16.41 -19.00 -19.53
CA SER A 261 15.00 -19.37 -19.47
C SER A 261 14.81 -20.87 -19.22
N SER A 262 13.92 -21.22 -18.29
CA SER A 262 12.83 -22.17 -18.53
C SER A 262 12.03 -22.42 -17.25
N SER A 263 10.91 -21.73 -17.07
CA SER A 263 9.80 -22.28 -16.29
C SER A 263 8.51 -22.06 -17.07
N ILE A 264 7.93 -23.18 -17.46
CA ILE A 264 6.64 -23.30 -18.14
C ILE A 264 5.56 -22.93 -17.12
N PRO A 265 4.60 -22.03 -17.43
CA PRO A 265 3.64 -21.56 -16.46
C PRO A 265 2.49 -22.56 -16.29
N SER A 266 2.42 -23.21 -15.13
CA SER A 266 1.29 -24.08 -14.75
C SER A 266 0.12 -23.24 -14.22
N SER A 267 -0.83 -22.99 -15.12
CA SER A 267 -2.27 -22.73 -14.94
C SER A 267 -2.78 -22.20 -13.59
N SER A 268 -2.31 -21.03 -13.16
CA SER A 268 -3.25 -20.01 -12.68
C SER A 268 -4.21 -19.73 -13.85
N ARG A 269 -5.53 -19.60 -13.61
CA ARG A 269 -6.39 -19.00 -14.64
C ARG A 269 -5.80 -17.63 -14.94
N LYS A 270 -5.11 -17.51 -16.09
CA LYS A 270 -4.42 -16.29 -16.53
C LYS A 270 -5.46 -15.19 -16.70
N LEU A 271 -5.74 -14.48 -15.62
CA LEU A 271 -6.45 -13.22 -15.68
C LEU A 271 -5.57 -12.24 -16.44
N TRP A 272 -6.16 -11.55 -17.41
CA TRP A 272 -5.42 -10.60 -18.22
C TRP A 272 -5.20 -9.29 -17.44
N PRO A 273 -3.95 -8.86 -17.23
CA PRO A 273 -3.68 -7.65 -16.46
C PRO A 273 -4.18 -6.41 -17.20
N ILE A 274 -4.99 -5.59 -16.53
CA ILE A 274 -5.31 -4.25 -17.03
C ILE A 274 -4.19 -3.30 -16.61
N MET A 275 -3.64 -2.57 -17.56
CA MET A 275 -2.59 -1.57 -17.32
C MET A 275 -3.19 -0.16 -17.38
N MET A 276 -2.89 0.67 -16.38
CA MET A 276 -3.26 2.08 -16.37
C MET A 276 -2.01 2.96 -16.36
N SER A 277 -1.99 3.99 -17.20
CA SER A 277 -0.94 5.01 -17.24
C SER A 277 -1.57 6.40 -17.23
N PRO A 278 -1.27 7.26 -16.23
CA PRO A 278 -0.46 6.97 -15.05
C PRO A 278 -1.13 5.93 -14.12
N VAL A 279 -0.31 5.17 -13.39
CA VAL A 279 -0.78 4.09 -12.48
C VAL A 279 -1.67 4.62 -11.34
N VAL A 280 -1.51 5.89 -10.98
CA VAL A 280 -2.30 6.55 -9.93
C VAL A 280 -3.12 7.66 -10.56
N LEU A 281 -4.43 7.64 -10.32
CA LEU A 281 -5.35 8.67 -10.77
C LEU A 281 -5.07 10.01 -10.06
N PRO A 282 -5.33 11.15 -10.73
CA PRO A 282 -5.07 12.46 -10.16
C PRO A 282 -5.90 12.63 -8.87
N PRO A 283 -5.28 12.93 -7.71
CA PRO A 283 -6.01 13.13 -6.46
C PRO A 283 -6.77 14.46 -6.43
N ARG A 284 -6.45 15.37 -7.35
CA ARG A 284 -6.97 16.73 -7.41
C ARG A 284 -7.11 17.19 -8.84
N LEU A 285 -8.08 18.07 -9.08
CA LEU A 285 -8.26 18.75 -10.36
C LEU A 285 -8.52 20.23 -10.11
N THR A 286 -8.08 21.05 -11.06
CA THR A 286 -8.50 22.45 -11.09
C THR A 286 -9.90 22.50 -11.71
N LEU A 287 -10.79 23.27 -11.09
CA LEU A 287 -12.16 23.50 -11.55
C LEU A 287 -12.17 23.86 -13.04
N LYS A 288 -12.98 23.15 -13.84
CA LYS A 288 -13.14 23.33 -15.30
C LYS A 288 -11.88 23.12 -16.15
N VAL A 289 -10.79 22.59 -15.58
CA VAL A 289 -9.58 22.25 -16.33
C VAL A 289 -9.54 20.73 -16.52
N PRO A 290 -9.33 20.22 -17.75
CA PRO A 290 -9.16 18.79 -17.98
C PRO A 290 -7.88 18.27 -17.31
N SER A 291 -7.94 17.05 -16.80
CA SER A 291 -6.76 16.31 -16.35
C SER A 291 -5.81 16.01 -17.52
N ASP A 292 -4.60 15.56 -17.17
CA ASP A 292 -3.76 14.82 -18.11
C ASP A 292 -4.49 13.58 -18.64
N SER A 293 -4.10 13.13 -19.84
CA SER A 293 -4.68 11.94 -20.46
C SER A 293 -4.35 10.69 -19.65
N ILE A 294 -5.37 9.95 -19.22
CA ILE A 294 -5.23 8.66 -18.53
C ILE A 294 -5.52 7.57 -19.56
N THR A 295 -4.58 6.65 -19.71
CA THR A 295 -4.63 5.55 -20.67
C THR A 295 -4.88 4.23 -19.96
N ILE A 296 -5.87 3.47 -20.42
CA ILE A 296 -6.12 2.10 -19.98
C ILE A 296 -5.81 1.16 -21.15
N THR A 297 -5.00 0.14 -20.89
CA THR A 297 -4.58 -0.85 -21.90
C THR A 297 -4.90 -2.26 -21.42
N ILE A 298 -5.48 -3.05 -22.31
CA ILE A 298 -5.70 -4.48 -22.11
C ILE A 298 -4.80 -5.30 -23.05
N PRO A 299 -4.41 -6.53 -22.68
CA PRO A 299 -3.46 -7.32 -23.47
C PRO A 299 -4.07 -7.91 -24.73
N VAL A 300 -5.39 -8.18 -24.73
CA VAL A 300 -6.11 -8.81 -25.85
C VAL A 300 -7.39 -8.01 -26.13
N LEU A 301 -7.64 -7.69 -27.40
CA LEU A 301 -8.86 -7.01 -27.85
C LEU A 301 -10.10 -7.81 -27.44
N ASN A 302 -11.12 -7.11 -26.96
CA ASN A 302 -12.37 -7.71 -26.55
C ASN A 302 -13.56 -6.79 -26.88
N PRO A 303 -14.32 -7.10 -27.94
CA PRO A 303 -15.51 -6.34 -28.34
C PRO A 303 -16.64 -6.32 -27.32
N HIS A 304 -16.64 -7.25 -26.37
CA HIS A 304 -17.67 -7.35 -25.34
C HIS A 304 -17.27 -6.68 -24.04
N PHE A 305 -16.02 -6.24 -23.90
CA PHE A 305 -15.50 -5.58 -22.71
C PHE A 305 -15.50 -4.05 -22.87
N SER A 306 -16.06 -3.37 -21.87
CA SER A 306 -16.07 -1.92 -21.79
C SER A 306 -15.80 -1.43 -20.38
N ILE A 307 -15.27 -0.21 -20.25
CA ILE A 307 -15.08 0.46 -18.95
C ILE A 307 -15.91 1.74 -18.96
N HIS A 308 -16.86 1.82 -18.03
CA HIS A 308 -17.72 2.97 -17.83
C HIS A 308 -17.13 3.88 -16.75
N LEU A 309 -16.97 5.15 -17.11
CA LEU A 309 -16.39 6.19 -16.27
C LEU A 309 -17.47 7.21 -15.93
N GLY A 310 -17.61 7.54 -14.66
CA GLY A 310 -18.61 8.52 -14.24
C GLY A 310 -18.42 9.00 -12.82
N GLY A 311 -19.18 10.02 -12.45
CA GLY A 311 -19.16 10.57 -11.10
C GLY A 311 -20.02 11.82 -11.02
N ARG A 312 -20.58 12.09 -9.84
CA ARG A 312 -21.35 13.32 -9.63
C ARG A 312 -20.42 14.53 -9.78
N ASP A 313 -20.81 15.48 -10.64
CA ASP A 313 -20.04 16.70 -10.95
C ASP A 313 -18.66 16.46 -11.60
N LEU A 314 -18.43 15.25 -12.14
CA LEU A 314 -17.25 14.88 -12.91
C LEU A 314 -17.68 14.52 -14.35
N LYS A 315 -17.04 15.14 -15.33
CA LYS A 315 -17.19 14.78 -16.75
C LYS A 315 -15.99 13.96 -17.17
N CYS A 316 -16.21 12.77 -17.73
CA CYS A 316 -15.17 11.92 -18.30
C CYS A 316 -15.31 11.91 -19.82
N GLU A 317 -14.21 12.19 -20.53
CA GLU A 317 -14.20 12.27 -21.99
C GLU A 317 -13.12 11.34 -22.57
N PRO A 318 -13.50 10.23 -23.23
CA PRO A 318 -14.85 9.66 -23.32
C PRO A 318 -15.28 9.00 -21.98
N SER A 319 -16.59 8.87 -21.75
CA SER A 319 -17.15 8.25 -20.53
C SER A 319 -17.31 6.73 -20.64
N ILE A 320 -17.11 6.16 -21.82
CA ILE A 320 -17.15 4.72 -22.08
C ILE A 320 -15.92 4.38 -22.92
N LEU A 321 -15.12 3.43 -22.45
CA LEU A 321 -13.95 2.91 -23.15
C LEU A 321 -14.28 1.52 -23.67
N GLU A 322 -14.34 1.37 -24.99
CA GLU A 322 -14.59 0.09 -25.65
C GLU A 322 -13.29 -0.47 -26.20
N PHE A 323 -13.07 -1.77 -26.01
CA PHE A 323 -11.81 -2.42 -26.40
C PHE A 323 -11.96 -3.41 -27.57
N GLY A 324 -13.00 -3.23 -28.39
CA GLY A 324 -13.23 -4.06 -29.58
C GLY A 324 -12.26 -3.81 -30.73
N SER A 325 -11.93 -2.53 -30.97
CA SER A 325 -11.05 -2.13 -32.08
C SER A 325 -9.64 -1.74 -31.64
N HIS A 326 -9.52 -1.20 -30.43
CA HIS A 326 -8.25 -0.71 -29.88
C HIS A 326 -7.97 -1.29 -28.51
N ARG A 327 -6.74 -1.78 -28.30
CA ARG A 327 -6.30 -2.38 -27.04
C ARG A 327 -6.01 -1.33 -25.95
N SER A 328 -5.84 -0.08 -26.36
CA SER A 328 -5.48 1.04 -25.51
C SER A 328 -6.45 2.19 -25.77
N GLN A 329 -7.05 2.70 -24.71
CA GLN A 329 -8.05 3.76 -24.75
C GLN A 329 -7.65 4.85 -23.76
N GLN A 330 -7.94 6.11 -24.10
CA GLN A 330 -7.58 7.26 -23.27
C GLN A 330 -8.81 8.04 -22.85
N PHE A 331 -8.77 8.60 -21.65
CA PHE A 331 -9.80 9.52 -21.17
C PHE A 331 -9.21 10.68 -20.36
N ARG A 332 -9.99 11.74 -20.22
CA ARG A 332 -9.70 12.87 -19.35
C ARG A 332 -10.86 13.12 -18.39
N ILE A 333 -10.54 13.70 -17.24
CA ILE A 333 -11.51 14.02 -16.19
C ILE A 333 -11.60 15.54 -16.03
N ILE A 334 -12.80 16.08 -16.02
CA ILE A 334 -13.07 17.51 -15.83
C ILE A 334 -14.00 17.67 -14.63
N GLY A 335 -13.55 18.45 -13.64
CA GLY A 335 -14.34 18.78 -12.46
C GLY A 335 -15.25 19.99 -12.67
N SER A 336 -16.54 19.86 -12.39
CA SER A 336 -17.53 20.93 -12.61
C SER A 336 -17.84 21.77 -11.36
N VAL A 337 -17.72 21.19 -10.17
CA VAL A 337 -18.08 21.84 -8.89
C VAL A 337 -16.95 21.62 -7.87
N PRO A 338 -16.49 22.66 -7.14
CA PRO A 338 -15.47 22.48 -6.10
C PRO A 338 -15.85 21.49 -5.00
N GLY A 339 -14.85 20.89 -4.36
CA GLY A 339 -15.00 19.93 -3.27
C GLY A 339 -14.55 18.53 -3.63
N LYS A 340 -14.68 17.59 -2.68
CA LYS A 340 -14.34 16.18 -2.91
C LYS A 340 -15.43 15.52 -3.74
N LYS A 341 -15.06 14.94 -4.88
CA LYS A 341 -15.92 14.15 -5.77
C LYS A 341 -15.37 12.75 -5.92
N THR A 342 -16.25 11.81 -6.25
CA THR A 342 -15.87 10.40 -6.42
C THR A 342 -16.01 10.03 -7.89
N LEU A 343 -14.88 9.72 -8.52
CA LEU A 343 -14.84 9.03 -9.80
C LEU A 343 -15.18 7.55 -9.57
N THR A 344 -16.02 7.00 -10.43
CA THR A 344 -16.43 5.61 -10.46
C THR A 344 -15.95 5.01 -11.77
N ILE A 345 -15.28 3.86 -11.68
CA ILE A 345 -14.75 3.12 -12.82
C ILE A 345 -15.36 1.73 -12.75
N GLN A 346 -16.19 1.41 -13.74
CA GLN A 346 -16.97 0.17 -13.76
C GLN A 346 -16.64 -0.61 -15.03
N PRO A 347 -15.85 -1.69 -14.92
CA PRO A 347 -15.72 -2.63 -16.02
C PRO A 347 -17.05 -3.37 -16.23
N LYS A 348 -17.39 -3.64 -17.49
CA LYS A 348 -18.58 -4.39 -17.90
C LYS A 348 -18.24 -5.35 -19.03
N ILE A 349 -18.85 -6.53 -18.99
CA ILE A 349 -18.87 -7.50 -20.09
C ILE A 349 -20.31 -7.64 -20.55
N THR A 350 -20.55 -7.51 -21.86
CA THR A 350 -21.90 -7.53 -22.46
C THR A 350 -22.40 -8.94 -22.76
N ALA A 351 -21.56 -9.98 -22.64
CA ALA A 351 -21.94 -11.37 -22.88
C ALA A 351 -22.76 -11.96 -21.71
N GLU A 352 -23.83 -12.70 -22.02
CA GLU A 352 -24.85 -13.21 -21.08
C GLU A 352 -24.34 -14.17 -19.98
N LYS A 353 -23.06 -14.58 -19.99
CA LYS A 353 -22.50 -15.56 -19.04
C LYS A 353 -21.08 -15.23 -18.59
N GLY A 354 -20.83 -14.04 -18.06
CA GLY A 354 -19.56 -13.79 -17.38
C GLY A 354 -19.48 -12.44 -16.70
N THR A 355 -18.63 -12.36 -15.67
CA THR A 355 -18.28 -11.09 -15.02
C THR A 355 -16.85 -10.69 -15.41
N PRO A 356 -16.52 -9.39 -15.48
CA PRO A 356 -15.17 -8.92 -15.81
C PRO A 356 -14.04 -9.58 -15.01
N GLU A 357 -14.30 -9.87 -13.74
CA GLU A 357 -13.40 -10.49 -12.77
C GLU A 357 -12.98 -11.92 -13.15
N GLN A 358 -13.73 -12.57 -14.06
CA GLN A 358 -13.40 -13.90 -14.56
C GLN A 358 -12.34 -13.90 -15.67
N TYR A 359 -12.11 -12.74 -16.29
CA TYR A 359 -11.25 -12.60 -17.47
C TYR A 359 -10.09 -11.63 -17.27
N TYR A 360 -10.29 -10.60 -16.44
CA TYR A 360 -9.32 -9.53 -16.23
C TYR A 360 -8.92 -9.40 -14.76
N ASP A 361 -7.64 -9.10 -14.53
CA ASP A 361 -7.17 -8.68 -13.22
C ASP A 361 -7.48 -7.19 -13.03
N LEU A 362 -8.46 -6.93 -12.17
CA LEU A 362 -8.96 -5.58 -11.86
C LEU A 362 -8.20 -4.91 -10.71
N HIS A 363 -7.18 -5.55 -10.12
CA HIS A 363 -6.41 -4.98 -9.01
C HIS A 363 -5.81 -3.60 -9.36
N ASN A 364 -5.41 -3.42 -10.61
CA ASN A 364 -4.82 -2.18 -11.12
C ASN A 364 -5.88 -1.17 -11.60
N LEU A 365 -7.17 -1.46 -11.42
CA LEU A 365 -8.30 -0.61 -11.83
C LEU A 365 -9.16 -0.25 -10.61
N PRO A 366 -8.99 0.94 -10.01
CA PRO A 366 -9.73 1.30 -8.81
C PRO A 366 -11.21 1.51 -9.12
N SER A 367 -12.10 0.79 -8.43
CA SER A 367 -13.55 0.90 -8.63
C SER A 367 -14.10 2.30 -8.29
N LYS A 368 -13.47 2.96 -7.30
CA LYS A 368 -13.78 4.34 -6.87
C LYS A 368 -12.48 5.09 -6.58
N HIS A 369 -12.44 6.36 -6.95
CA HIS A 369 -11.32 7.25 -6.66
C HIS A 369 -11.83 8.64 -6.23
N VAL A 370 -11.32 9.17 -5.12
CA VAL A 370 -11.73 10.47 -4.60
C VAL A 370 -10.81 11.56 -5.13
N ILE A 371 -11.40 12.56 -5.78
CA ILE A 371 -10.72 13.69 -6.41
C ILE A 371 -11.17 14.97 -5.71
N ALA A 372 -10.23 15.79 -5.23
CA ALA A 372 -10.55 17.13 -4.76
C ALA A 372 -10.55 18.13 -5.92
N ILE A 373 -11.71 18.72 -6.22
CA ILE A 373 -11.82 19.80 -7.21
C ILE A 373 -11.59 21.12 -6.50
N GLU A 374 -10.59 21.85 -6.96
CA GLU A 374 -10.11 23.06 -6.32
C GLU A 374 -10.25 24.26 -7.25
N ARG A 375 -10.42 25.45 -6.68
CA ARG A 375 -10.48 26.69 -7.46
C ARG A 375 -9.09 27.03 -8.01
N GLN A 376 -9.04 27.79 -9.09
CA GLN A 376 -7.79 28.10 -9.80
C GLN A 376 -6.71 28.74 -8.91
N PHE A 377 -7.09 29.63 -7.98
CA PHE A 377 -6.16 30.24 -7.02
C PHE A 377 -5.55 29.25 -6.01
N MET A 378 -6.15 28.05 -5.87
CA MET A 378 -5.63 26.98 -5.03
C MET A 378 -4.65 26.08 -5.78
N ARG A 379 -4.35 26.33 -7.06
CA ARG A 379 -3.44 25.48 -7.82
C ARG A 379 -2.00 25.54 -7.31
N HIS A 380 -1.54 26.71 -6.90
CA HIS A 380 -0.16 26.94 -6.47
C HIS A 380 -0.13 27.45 -5.03
N THR A 381 -0.37 26.59 -4.05
CA THR A 381 -0.29 27.03 -2.63
C THR A 381 0.81 26.34 -1.86
N PHE A 382 1.30 27.02 -0.83
CA PHE A 382 2.17 26.47 0.19
C PHE A 382 1.62 26.78 1.57
N GLN A 383 1.99 25.99 2.57
CA GLN A 383 1.54 26.19 3.94
C GLN A 383 2.69 26.66 4.80
N ILE A 384 2.48 27.73 5.55
CA ILE A 384 3.40 28.19 6.59
C ILE A 384 2.82 27.82 7.96
N SER A 385 3.62 27.20 8.81
CA SER A 385 3.26 26.95 10.20
C SER A 385 4.05 27.83 11.14
N LEU A 386 3.36 28.42 12.12
CA LEU A 386 3.92 29.35 13.11
C LEU A 386 3.60 28.83 14.51
N LEU A 387 4.57 28.82 15.42
CA LEU A 387 4.31 28.63 16.85
C LEU A 387 3.93 29.98 17.45
N ASN A 388 2.80 30.07 18.15
CA ASN A 388 2.51 31.26 18.96
C ASN A 388 3.30 31.22 20.29
N ASP A 389 3.29 32.34 21.03
CA ASP A 389 4.00 32.47 22.31
C ASP A 389 3.51 31.49 23.40
N LEU A 390 2.35 30.86 23.19
CA LEU A 390 1.74 29.83 24.04
C LEU A 390 2.07 28.39 23.58
N GLY A 391 2.98 28.21 22.61
CA GLY A 391 3.38 26.89 22.10
C GLY A 391 2.40 26.23 21.12
N THR A 392 1.31 26.91 20.75
CA THR A 392 0.29 26.42 19.83
C THR A 392 0.68 26.69 18.37
N ARG A 393 0.66 25.65 17.53
CA ARG A 393 1.02 25.73 16.10
C ARG A 393 -0.16 26.22 15.24
N ARG A 394 -0.11 27.46 14.77
CA ARG A 394 -1.03 28.01 13.74
C ARG A 394 -0.53 27.65 12.34
N ARG A 395 -1.46 27.44 11.40
CA ARG A 395 -1.16 27.08 10.01
C ARG A 395 -1.86 28.06 9.08
N TYR A 396 -1.11 28.62 8.13
CA TYR A 396 -1.59 29.58 7.15
C TYR A 396 -1.34 29.02 5.75
N LEU A 397 -2.34 29.12 4.88
CA LEU A 397 -2.25 28.68 3.49
C LEU A 397 -2.09 29.91 2.60
N PHE A 398 -1.02 29.95 1.82
CA PHE A 398 -0.71 31.02 0.90
C PHE A 398 -0.86 30.52 -0.52
N GLY A 399 -1.56 31.28 -1.37
CA GLY A 399 -1.63 31.02 -2.81
C GLY A 399 -0.65 31.92 -3.55
N ALA A 400 0.00 31.35 -4.55
CA ALA A 400 0.82 32.02 -5.55
C ALA A 400 0.08 32.00 -6.90
N SER A 401 0.42 32.94 -7.77
CA SER A 401 -0.20 33.09 -9.08
C SER A 401 0.34 32.04 -10.07
N THR A 402 1.59 31.62 -9.88
CA THR A 402 2.27 30.62 -10.73
C THR A 402 3.04 29.58 -9.89
N GLY A 403 3.37 28.45 -10.53
CA GLY A 403 4.26 27.45 -9.93
C GLY A 403 5.67 28.01 -9.64
N VAL A 404 6.19 28.84 -10.54
CA VAL A 404 7.51 29.48 -10.38
C VAL A 404 7.53 30.39 -9.16
N GLU A 405 6.51 31.24 -8.99
CA GLU A 405 6.38 32.12 -7.83
C GLU A 405 6.25 31.30 -6.53
N LYS A 406 5.49 30.20 -6.54
CA LYS A 406 5.41 29.27 -5.39
C LYS A 406 6.80 28.72 -5.03
N ASP A 407 7.59 28.33 -6.03
CA ASP A 407 8.91 27.73 -5.85
C ASP A 407 9.98 28.77 -5.46
N GLU A 408 9.80 30.04 -5.83
CA GLU A 408 10.59 31.16 -5.34
C GLU A 408 10.32 31.44 -3.87
N TRP A 409 9.04 31.53 -3.47
CA TRP A 409 8.65 31.62 -2.06
C TRP A 409 9.16 30.44 -1.24
N ALA A 410 9.12 29.23 -1.81
CA ALA A 410 9.62 28.02 -1.18
C ALA A 410 11.15 28.01 -0.98
N ARG A 411 11.89 28.75 -1.81
CA ARG A 411 13.36 28.89 -1.68
C ARG A 411 13.76 30.04 -0.76
N ALA A 412 12.94 31.09 -0.68
CA ALA A 412 13.22 32.27 0.12
C ALA A 412 12.85 32.13 1.60
N LEU A 413 11.90 31.22 1.92
CA LEU A 413 11.45 30.87 3.28
C LEU A 413 12.09 29.57 3.76
#